data_AF-A0A5M4DAP3-F1
#
_entry.id   AF-A0A5M4DAP3-F1
#
_cell.length_a   1.000
_cell.length_b   1.000
_cell.length_c   1.000
_cell.angle_alpha   90.00
_cell.angle_beta   90.00
_cell.angle_gamma   90.00
#
_symmetry.space_group_name_H-M   'P 1'
#
loop_
_entity.id
_entity.type
_entity.pdbx_description
1 polymer ?
#
loop_
_entity_poly.entity_id
_entity_poly.type
_entity_poly.pdbx_seq_one_letter_code
_entity_poly.pdbx_strand_id
1 'polypeptide(L)'
;MGTNKSSIDLEGANQGLDAQGSSPSPASGPEFSPFEAPWSAPFDRRRFLQIVGASMAMAGLAGCRPKLAERIVPYVKAPEEILPGDPLFYATALTLSGYATGVLVKSETGRPIKVEGNPDHPGSLGATDVFAQAAILGLYDPDRSQEVRLNGQKSNWSVFVAAAQKEFARLKSQQGKGLAILTETVTSPTFDAEIQSLLAELPEAKWYCYEPFNREVVFAGAKLAFGVEKEPLYRLDNADVIVLLDSDFL
;
A
#
# COMPACT_ATOMS: atom_id res chain seq x y z
N MET A 1 -51.46 25.71 32.82
CA MET A 1 -51.63 24.49 31.99
C MET A 1 -50.59 23.48 32.45
N GLY A 2 -50.85 22.18 32.62
CA GLY A 2 -52.09 21.42 32.42
C GLY A 2 -51.81 20.11 31.69
N THR A 3 -51.84 18.97 32.43
CA THR A 3 -51.70 17.56 31.99
C THR A 3 -50.35 17.20 31.30
N ASN A 4 -49.80 15.98 31.26
CA ASN A 4 -50.10 14.61 31.77
C ASN A 4 -48.74 13.84 31.82
N LYS A 5 -48.48 12.73 32.56
CA LYS A 5 -49.22 11.94 33.58
C LYS A 5 -48.23 11.04 34.39
N SER A 6 -48.78 10.21 35.28
CA SER A 6 -48.30 8.93 35.89
C SER A 6 -47.10 8.19 35.25
N SER A 7 -46.10 7.63 35.94
CA SER A 7 -45.97 6.93 37.25
C SER A 7 -46.04 5.38 37.21
N ILE A 8 -44.87 4.75 37.45
CA ILE A 8 -44.61 3.50 38.20
C ILE A 8 -45.01 2.14 37.54
N ASP A 9 -44.27 1.11 37.96
CA ASP A 9 -44.49 -0.35 37.94
C ASP A 9 -43.98 -1.20 36.75
N LEU A 10 -43.10 -2.14 37.13
CA LEU A 10 -42.54 -3.23 36.33
C LEU A 10 -42.91 -4.57 37.02
N GLU A 11 -44.09 -5.13 36.77
CA GLU A 11 -44.44 -6.47 37.25
C GLU A 11 -45.54 -7.17 36.43
N GLY A 12 -45.31 -8.44 36.06
CA GLY A 12 -46.28 -9.34 35.39
C GLY A 12 -46.67 -8.96 33.94
N ALA A 13 -47.29 -9.82 33.13
CA ALA A 13 -47.46 -11.28 33.10
C ALA A 13 -47.74 -11.63 31.60
N ASN A 14 -47.11 -12.63 30.97
CA ASN A 14 -47.35 -14.08 31.03
C ASN A 14 -48.72 -14.54 30.46
N GLN A 15 -48.76 -15.75 29.87
CA GLN A 15 -49.87 -16.41 29.11
C GLN A 15 -50.03 -15.95 27.64
N GLY A 16 -50.31 -16.81 26.65
CA GLY A 16 -50.42 -18.30 26.56
C GLY A 16 -50.34 -18.67 25.06
N LEU A 17 -50.08 -19.89 24.58
CA LEU A 17 -50.80 -21.18 24.61
C LEU A 17 -49.94 -22.13 23.71
N ASP A 18 -49.84 -23.46 23.82
CA ASP A 18 -50.50 -24.47 24.68
C ASP A 18 -49.68 -25.77 24.72
N ALA A 19 -49.94 -26.60 25.75
CA ALA A 19 -49.84 -28.08 25.81
C ALA A 19 -48.52 -28.80 25.39
N GLN A 20 -48.05 -29.87 26.06
CA GLN A 20 -48.56 -30.66 27.19
C GLN A 20 -47.37 -31.33 27.91
N GLY A 21 -47.50 -31.61 29.21
CA GLY A 21 -46.36 -32.02 30.04
C GLY A 21 -46.18 -33.52 30.24
N SER A 22 -44.98 -33.93 30.63
CA SER A 22 -44.72 -34.79 31.80
C SER A 22 -43.22 -35.08 31.92
N SER A 23 -42.66 -34.88 33.12
CA SER A 23 -41.28 -35.27 33.45
C SER A 23 -41.29 -36.45 34.42
N PRO A 24 -40.32 -37.36 34.28
CA PRO A 24 -39.49 -37.66 35.44
C PRO A 24 -37.99 -37.52 35.14
N SER A 25 -37.23 -37.22 36.19
CA SER A 25 -35.78 -36.96 36.18
C SER A 25 -34.94 -38.21 35.87
N PRO A 26 -33.83 -38.06 35.11
CA PRO A 26 -32.60 -38.80 35.31
C PRO A 26 -31.64 -37.94 36.16
N ALA A 27 -31.11 -38.42 37.29
CA ALA A 27 -30.15 -39.52 37.42
C ALA A 27 -28.84 -39.24 36.67
N SER A 28 -27.75 -39.10 37.43
CA SER A 28 -26.41 -38.79 36.95
C SER A 28 -25.88 -39.84 35.96
N GLY A 29 -25.73 -39.47 34.69
CA GLY A 29 -24.98 -40.21 33.69
C GLY A 29 -23.53 -39.69 33.56
N PRO A 30 -22.59 -40.49 33.03
CA PRO A 30 -21.21 -40.06 32.84
C PRO A 30 -21.09 -38.98 31.75
N GLU A 31 -20.33 -37.91 32.02
CA GLU A 31 -20.20 -36.71 31.17
C GLU A 31 -19.46 -36.91 29.82
N PHE A 32 -19.15 -38.14 29.44
CA PHE A 32 -18.46 -38.44 28.18
C PHE A 32 -19.22 -39.47 27.36
N SER A 33 -19.67 -39.05 26.17
CA SER A 33 -20.15 -39.96 25.13
C SER A 33 -19.05 -40.97 24.76
N PRO A 34 -19.36 -42.26 24.59
CA PRO A 34 -18.43 -43.23 24.05
C PRO A 34 -18.30 -43.00 22.54
N PHE A 35 -17.60 -41.93 22.16
CA PHE A 35 -16.95 -41.83 20.87
C PHE A 35 -15.77 -42.82 20.90
N GLU A 36 -16.08 -44.10 20.73
CA GLU A 36 -15.06 -45.10 20.39
C GLU A 36 -14.29 -44.58 19.18
N ALA A 37 -12.98 -44.44 19.30
CA ALA A 37 -12.15 -44.16 18.15
C ALA A 37 -12.36 -45.31 17.14
N PRO A 38 -12.84 -45.06 15.91
CA PRO A 38 -13.25 -46.11 14.96
C PRO A 38 -12.06 -46.87 14.32
N TRP A 39 -10.93 -46.92 15.03
CA TRP A 39 -9.61 -47.39 14.60
C TRP A 39 -9.20 -48.71 15.29
N SER A 40 -10.07 -49.29 16.13
CA SER A 40 -9.83 -50.57 16.83
C SER A 40 -10.16 -51.82 16.01
N ALA A 41 -10.76 -51.67 14.82
CA ALA A 41 -10.92 -52.79 13.90
C ALA A 41 -9.53 -53.24 13.37
N PRO A 42 -9.20 -54.55 13.36
CA PRO A 42 -7.94 -55.02 12.81
C PRO A 42 -7.88 -54.69 11.31
N PHE A 43 -7.04 -53.73 10.94
CA PHE A 43 -6.82 -53.34 9.56
C PHE A 43 -6.18 -54.51 8.78
N ASP A 44 -7.00 -55.25 8.04
CA ASP A 44 -6.50 -56.22 7.07
C ASP A 44 -5.56 -55.51 6.09
N ARG A 45 -4.36 -56.07 5.89
CA ARG A 45 -3.36 -55.59 4.93
C ARG A 45 -3.97 -55.41 3.54
N ARG A 46 -4.92 -56.27 3.15
CA ARG A 46 -5.65 -56.16 1.89
C ARG A 46 -6.53 -54.91 1.84
N ARG A 47 -7.23 -54.59 2.93
CA ARG A 47 -8.11 -53.41 3.05
C ARG A 47 -7.29 -52.12 3.05
N PHE A 48 -6.14 -52.12 3.73
CA PHE A 48 -5.18 -51.01 3.67
C PHE A 48 -4.67 -50.77 2.25
N LEU A 49 -4.18 -51.81 1.56
CA LEU A 49 -3.70 -51.70 0.18
C LEU A 49 -4.81 -51.28 -0.80
N GLN A 50 -6.05 -51.70 -0.59
CA GLN A 50 -7.21 -51.23 -1.36
C GLN A 50 -7.45 -49.73 -1.17
N ILE A 51 -7.40 -49.22 0.07
CA ILE A 51 -7.61 -47.80 0.37
C ILE A 51 -6.45 -46.97 -0.20
N VAL A 52 -5.19 -47.34 0.06
CA VAL A 52 -4.01 -46.64 -0.47
C VAL A 52 -4.00 -46.67 -2.01
N GLY A 53 -4.31 -47.82 -2.62
CA GLY A 53 -4.43 -47.95 -4.08
C GLY A 53 -5.54 -47.09 -4.67
N ALA A 54 -6.71 -47.01 -4.02
CA ALA A 54 -7.80 -46.13 -4.44
C ALA A 54 -7.43 -44.65 -4.30
N SER A 55 -6.78 -44.25 -3.20
CA SER A 55 -6.28 -42.89 -2.99
C SER A 55 -5.23 -42.49 -4.04
N MET A 56 -4.27 -43.38 -4.34
CA MET A 56 -3.27 -43.15 -5.38
C MET A 56 -3.90 -43.08 -6.79
N ALA A 57 -4.88 -43.93 -7.11
CA ALA A 57 -5.58 -43.87 -8.38
C ALA A 57 -6.35 -42.55 -8.55
N MET A 58 -7.09 -42.11 -7.52
CA MET A 58 -7.82 -40.84 -7.54
C MET A 58 -6.88 -39.62 -7.63
N ALA A 59 -5.73 -39.66 -6.94
CA ALA A 59 -4.70 -38.62 -7.07
C ALA A 59 -4.05 -38.60 -8.46
N GLY A 60 -3.76 -39.77 -9.05
CA GLY A 60 -3.21 -39.89 -10.40
C GLY A 60 -4.16 -39.35 -11.48
N LEU A 61 -5.47 -39.60 -11.34
CA LEU A 61 -6.49 -39.06 -12.23
C LEU A 61 -6.63 -37.53 -12.14
N ALA A 62 -6.27 -36.91 -11.01
CA ALA A 62 -6.21 -35.46 -10.87
C ALA A 62 -4.92 -34.84 -11.46
N GLY A 63 -3.82 -35.61 -11.52
CA GLY A 63 -2.51 -35.15 -11.99
C GLY A 63 -2.42 -34.93 -13.51
N CYS A 64 -3.12 -35.75 -14.31
CA CYS A 64 -3.09 -35.67 -15.77
C CYS A 64 -4.16 -34.73 -16.35
N ARG A 65 -4.21 -33.48 -15.91
CA ARG A 65 -4.91 -32.43 -16.66
C ARG A 65 -4.00 -31.94 -17.79
N PRO A 66 -4.41 -31.98 -19.07
CA PRO A 66 -3.64 -31.34 -20.12
C PRO A 66 -3.52 -29.85 -19.80
N LYS A 67 -2.29 -29.30 -19.86
CA LYS A 67 -2.08 -27.87 -19.66
C LYS A 67 -2.97 -27.13 -20.66
N LEU A 68 -3.86 -26.26 -20.18
CA LEU A 68 -4.73 -25.46 -21.04
C LEU A 68 -3.84 -24.70 -22.03
N ALA A 69 -4.27 -24.62 -23.30
CA ALA A 69 -3.52 -23.95 -24.33
C ALA A 69 -3.40 -22.45 -24.02
N GLU A 70 -2.26 -22.05 -23.47
CA GLU A 70 -1.95 -20.65 -23.16
C GLU A 70 -1.75 -19.86 -24.46
N ARG A 71 -2.39 -18.69 -24.53
CA ARG A 71 -2.28 -17.83 -25.71
C ARG A 71 -1.03 -16.97 -25.62
N ILE A 72 -0.04 -17.26 -26.46
CA ILE A 72 1.11 -16.38 -26.68
C ILE A 72 0.67 -15.23 -27.59
N VAL A 73 0.93 -13.98 -27.18
CA VAL A 73 0.57 -12.77 -27.93
C VAL A 73 1.85 -11.98 -28.24
N PRO A 74 2.30 -11.94 -29.51
CA PRO A 74 3.47 -11.15 -29.90
C PRO A 74 3.15 -9.65 -29.98
N TYR A 75 4.19 -8.82 -30.00
CA TYR A 75 4.07 -7.40 -30.32
C TYR A 75 3.53 -7.19 -31.74
N VAL A 76 2.59 -6.26 -31.90
CA VAL A 76 2.13 -5.80 -33.23
C VAL A 76 3.21 -4.96 -33.93
N LYS A 77 3.95 -4.16 -33.15
CA LYS A 77 5.17 -3.46 -33.55
C LYS A 77 6.17 -3.62 -32.41
N ALA A 78 7.22 -4.43 -32.62
CA ALA A 78 8.27 -4.63 -31.62
C ALA A 78 9.15 -3.38 -31.53
N PRO A 79 9.45 -2.87 -30.33
CA PRO A 79 10.55 -1.93 -30.10
C PRO A 79 11.90 -2.62 -30.36
N GLU A 80 12.87 -1.90 -30.92
CA GLU A 80 14.19 -2.46 -31.25
C GLU A 80 15.02 -2.81 -30.00
N GLU A 81 14.81 -2.07 -28.91
CA GLU A 81 15.52 -2.26 -27.63
C GLU A 81 15.00 -3.46 -26.81
N ILE A 82 13.73 -3.86 -26.99
CA ILE A 82 13.08 -4.86 -26.13
C ILE A 82 13.12 -6.24 -26.78
N LEU A 83 14.03 -7.08 -26.29
CA LEU A 83 14.10 -8.50 -26.62
C LEU A 83 13.27 -9.31 -25.59
N PRO A 84 12.17 -9.99 -25.98
CA PRO A 84 11.35 -10.74 -25.03
C PRO A 84 12.14 -11.85 -24.33
N GLY A 85 12.16 -11.82 -22.99
CA GLY A 85 12.93 -12.76 -22.17
C GLY A 85 14.35 -12.31 -21.80
N ASP A 86 14.81 -11.15 -22.29
CA ASP A 86 16.01 -10.48 -21.78
C ASP A 86 15.64 -9.15 -21.09
N PRO A 87 15.69 -9.08 -19.74
CA PRO A 87 15.21 -7.93 -18.99
C PRO A 87 16.21 -6.76 -19.02
N LEU A 88 15.72 -5.59 -19.38
CA LEU A 88 16.49 -4.34 -19.43
C LEU A 88 16.59 -3.68 -18.04
N PHE A 89 17.64 -2.91 -17.81
CA PHE A 89 17.78 -2.07 -16.61
C PHE A 89 17.69 -0.59 -16.99
N TYR A 90 16.77 0.14 -16.35
CA TYR A 90 16.59 1.58 -16.55
C TYR A 90 17.08 2.36 -15.33
N ALA A 91 17.96 3.34 -15.54
CA ALA A 91 18.36 4.28 -14.51
C ALA A 91 17.24 5.30 -14.24
N THR A 92 16.83 5.42 -12.98
CA THR A 92 15.81 6.36 -12.51
C THR A 92 16.11 6.74 -11.05
N ALA A 93 15.22 7.46 -10.39
CA ALA A 93 15.32 7.75 -8.97
C ALA A 93 13.96 7.56 -8.27
N LEU A 94 14.00 7.22 -6.98
CA LEU A 94 12.84 7.20 -6.09
C LEU A 94 13.00 8.31 -5.06
N THR A 95 11.94 9.06 -4.82
CA THR A 95 11.92 10.16 -3.84
C THR A 95 11.33 9.69 -2.52
N LEU A 96 12.04 9.92 -1.41
CA LEU A 96 11.55 9.69 -0.05
C LEU A 96 11.86 10.91 0.82
N SER A 97 10.86 11.44 1.52
CA SER A 97 10.94 12.71 2.28
C SER A 97 11.57 13.84 1.45
N GLY A 98 11.20 13.92 0.17
CA GLY A 98 11.73 14.85 -0.84
C GLY A 98 13.06 14.49 -1.49
N TYR A 99 13.95 13.74 -0.82
CA TYR A 99 15.27 13.40 -1.35
C TYR A 99 15.21 12.26 -2.37
N ALA A 100 15.98 12.39 -3.45
CA ALA A 100 16.02 11.40 -4.54
C ALA A 100 17.18 10.40 -4.38
N THR A 101 16.85 9.11 -4.30
CA THR A 101 17.80 8.00 -4.33
C THR A 101 17.80 7.36 -5.71
N GLY A 102 18.94 7.41 -6.41
CA GLY A 102 19.12 6.80 -7.73
C GLY A 102 19.06 5.27 -7.68
N VAL A 103 18.30 4.67 -8.60
CA VAL A 103 18.05 3.23 -8.66
C VAL A 103 18.13 2.73 -10.10
N LEU A 104 18.44 1.44 -10.26
CA LEU A 104 18.33 0.69 -11.50
C LEU A 104 17.09 -0.21 -11.42
N VAL A 105 16.11 0.06 -12.27
CA VAL A 105 14.87 -0.71 -12.31
C VAL A 105 14.95 -1.75 -13.43
N LYS A 106 14.92 -3.02 -13.04
CA LYS A 106 14.82 -4.15 -13.95
C LYS A 106 13.41 -4.19 -14.55
N SER A 107 13.32 -4.19 -15.87
CA SER A 107 12.08 -4.15 -16.64
C SER A 107 12.02 -5.33 -17.61
N GLU A 108 11.02 -6.18 -17.44
CA GLU A 108 10.74 -7.30 -18.33
C GLU A 108 9.66 -6.89 -19.32
N THR A 109 9.96 -6.87 -20.63
CA THR A 109 8.96 -6.60 -21.67
C THR A 109 8.22 -5.25 -21.44
N GLY A 110 8.92 -4.26 -20.89
CA GLY A 110 8.39 -2.92 -20.55
C GLY A 110 7.68 -2.82 -19.18
N ARG A 111 7.77 -3.85 -18.32
CA ARG A 111 7.17 -3.87 -16.98
C ARG A 111 8.26 -3.94 -15.91
N PRO A 112 8.39 -2.95 -15.01
CA PRO A 112 9.21 -3.08 -13.81
C PRO A 112 8.94 -4.39 -13.05
N ILE A 113 9.99 -5.13 -12.70
CA ILE A 113 9.90 -6.38 -11.92
C ILE A 113 10.80 -6.40 -10.69
N LYS A 114 11.80 -5.52 -10.62
CA LYS A 114 12.71 -5.38 -9.46
C LYS A 114 13.35 -3.99 -9.46
N VAL A 115 13.53 -3.42 -8.28
CA VAL A 115 14.35 -2.22 -8.04
C VAL A 115 15.69 -2.69 -7.45
N GLU A 116 16.79 -2.13 -7.92
CA GLU A 116 18.14 -2.28 -7.35
C GLU A 116 18.81 -0.90 -7.22
N GLY A 117 19.89 -0.78 -6.47
CA GLY A 117 20.58 0.49 -6.31
C GLY A 117 21.37 0.85 -7.55
N ASN A 118 21.56 2.14 -7.84
CA ASN A 118 22.50 2.55 -8.87
C ASN A 118 23.92 2.65 -8.27
N PRO A 119 24.92 1.89 -8.78
CA PRO A 119 26.32 1.98 -8.33
C PRO A 119 26.93 3.38 -8.52
N ASP A 120 26.52 4.09 -9.57
CA ASP A 120 27.05 5.41 -9.93
C ASP A 120 26.40 6.56 -9.14
N HIS A 121 25.35 6.29 -8.37
CA HIS A 121 24.63 7.31 -7.61
C HIS A 121 25.07 7.34 -6.12
N PRO A 122 25.49 8.51 -5.59
CA PRO A 122 26.15 8.60 -4.28
C PRO A 122 25.25 8.23 -3.10
N GLY A 123 23.92 8.35 -3.23
CA GLY A 123 22.96 7.99 -2.18
C GLY A 123 22.58 6.50 -2.12
N SER A 124 23.03 5.69 -3.08
CA SER A 124 22.65 4.26 -3.17
C SER A 124 23.86 3.34 -3.31
N LEU A 125 24.88 3.72 -4.09
CA LEU A 125 26.12 2.96 -4.29
C LEU A 125 25.89 1.47 -4.63
N GLY A 126 24.81 1.17 -5.37
CA GLY A 126 24.41 -0.18 -5.76
C GLY A 126 23.42 -0.89 -4.80
N ALA A 127 23.14 -0.32 -3.64
CA ALA A 127 22.17 -0.83 -2.66
C ALA A 127 20.83 -0.07 -2.64
N THR A 128 19.83 -0.67 -2.00
CA THR A 128 18.47 -0.11 -1.80
C THR A 128 18.03 -0.31 -0.36
N ASP A 129 17.23 0.62 0.15
CA ASP A 129 16.49 0.45 1.40
C ASP A 129 15.21 -0.40 1.20
N VAL A 130 14.49 -0.61 2.31
CA VAL A 130 13.22 -1.36 2.32
C VAL A 130 12.14 -0.64 1.51
N PHE A 131 12.12 0.70 1.53
CA PHE A 131 11.12 1.51 0.83
C PHE A 131 11.29 1.44 -0.70
N ALA A 132 12.50 1.56 -1.23
CA ALA A 132 12.78 1.40 -2.65
C ALA A 132 12.46 -0.01 -3.15
N GLN A 133 12.74 -1.05 -2.35
CA GLN A 133 12.34 -2.42 -2.66
C GLN A 133 10.82 -2.62 -2.67
N ALA A 134 10.10 -2.00 -1.73
CA ALA A 134 8.65 -2.09 -1.63
C ALA A 134 7.91 -1.21 -2.67
N ALA A 135 8.54 -0.17 -3.22
CA ALA A 135 7.91 0.79 -4.14
C ALA A 135 7.26 0.14 -5.37
N ILE A 136 7.79 -1.00 -5.83
CA ILE A 136 7.20 -1.78 -6.92
C ILE A 136 5.80 -2.33 -6.59
N LEU A 137 5.53 -2.65 -5.32
CA LEU A 137 4.21 -3.11 -4.88
C LEU A 137 3.19 -1.98 -4.97
N GLY A 138 3.57 -0.75 -4.60
CA GLY A 138 2.72 0.43 -4.76
C GLY A 138 2.43 0.79 -6.23
N LEU A 139 3.29 0.39 -7.18
CA LEU A 139 3.02 0.53 -8.61
C LEU A 139 1.98 -0.48 -9.11
N TYR A 140 1.98 -1.70 -8.56
CA TYR A 140 1.07 -2.80 -8.94
C TYR A 140 -0.10 -3.02 -7.98
N ASP A 141 -0.31 -2.10 -7.04
CA ASP A 141 -1.42 -2.13 -6.10
C ASP A 141 -2.78 -2.01 -6.83
N PRO A 142 -3.70 -3.00 -6.70
CA PRO A 142 -5.00 -2.95 -7.35
C PRO A 142 -5.90 -1.82 -6.83
N ASP A 143 -5.71 -1.37 -5.58
CA ASP A 143 -6.51 -0.31 -4.95
C ASP A 143 -6.01 1.10 -5.31
N ARG A 144 -4.87 1.21 -6.01
CA ARG A 144 -4.35 2.46 -6.58
C ARG A 144 -5.40 3.14 -7.45
N SER A 145 -5.50 4.46 -7.38
CA SER A 145 -6.52 5.22 -8.11
C SER A 145 -6.43 5.00 -9.64
N GLN A 146 -7.42 4.27 -10.18
CA GLN A 146 -7.49 3.90 -11.60
C GLN A 146 -8.19 4.95 -12.47
N GLU A 147 -8.97 5.85 -11.85
CA GLU A 147 -9.87 6.78 -12.53
C GLU A 147 -9.91 8.14 -11.82
N VAL A 148 -10.11 9.21 -12.59
CA VAL A 148 -10.40 10.55 -12.06
C VAL A 148 -11.74 10.52 -11.32
N ARG A 149 -11.83 11.17 -10.15
CA ARG A 149 -13.09 11.33 -9.42
C ARG A 149 -13.49 12.79 -9.27
N LEU A 150 -14.78 13.06 -9.38
CA LEU A 150 -15.40 14.36 -9.11
C LEU A 150 -16.50 14.15 -8.08
N ASN A 151 -16.42 14.83 -6.92
CA ASN A 151 -17.38 14.70 -5.81
C ASN A 151 -17.65 13.23 -5.41
N GLY A 152 -16.59 12.40 -5.38
CA GLY A 152 -16.65 10.97 -5.07
C GLY A 152 -17.12 10.07 -6.21
N GLN A 153 -17.67 10.62 -7.30
CA GLN A 153 -18.15 9.85 -8.46
C GLN A 153 -17.05 9.69 -9.52
N LYS A 154 -17.14 8.61 -10.31
CA LYS A 154 -16.25 8.34 -11.45
C LYS A 154 -16.37 9.45 -12.50
N SER A 155 -15.23 9.91 -13.01
CA SER A 155 -15.12 10.97 -14.02
C SER A 155 -13.98 10.67 -14.98
N ASN A 156 -13.59 11.62 -15.82
CA ASN A 156 -12.52 11.47 -16.80
C ASN A 156 -11.59 12.69 -16.83
N TRP A 157 -10.45 12.53 -17.50
CA TRP A 157 -9.40 13.54 -17.55
C TRP A 157 -9.82 14.85 -18.24
N SER A 158 -10.60 14.79 -19.33
CA SER A 158 -11.01 16.01 -20.04
C SER A 158 -12.01 16.86 -19.24
N VAL A 159 -12.89 16.24 -18.45
CA VAL A 159 -13.75 16.94 -17.48
C VAL A 159 -12.92 17.62 -16.40
N PHE A 160 -11.91 16.94 -15.84
CA PHE A 160 -10.98 17.54 -14.88
C PHE A 160 -10.23 18.73 -15.48
N VAL A 161 -9.62 18.58 -16.67
CA VAL A 161 -8.88 19.66 -17.33
C VAL A 161 -9.78 20.87 -17.61
N ALA A 162 -11.01 20.66 -18.10
CA ALA A 162 -11.95 21.76 -18.34
C ALA A 162 -12.38 22.47 -17.04
N ALA A 163 -12.61 21.73 -15.96
CA ALA A 163 -12.93 22.29 -14.65
C ALA A 163 -11.73 23.07 -14.07
N ALA A 164 -10.53 22.51 -14.14
CA ALA A 164 -9.30 23.15 -13.69
C ALA A 164 -9.00 24.43 -14.48
N GLN A 165 -9.10 24.40 -15.81
CA GLN A 165 -8.90 25.60 -16.66
C GLN A 165 -9.87 26.73 -16.30
N LYS A 166 -11.15 26.41 -16.05
CA LYS A 166 -12.15 27.39 -15.61
C LYS A 166 -11.78 28.01 -14.26
N GLU A 167 -11.32 27.20 -13.31
CA GLU A 167 -10.94 27.66 -11.98
C GLU A 167 -9.62 28.46 -12.00
N PHE A 168 -8.62 28.03 -12.77
CA PHE A 168 -7.39 28.81 -12.97
C PHE A 168 -7.64 30.13 -13.69
N ALA A 169 -8.60 30.22 -14.63
CA ALA A 169 -9.02 31.50 -15.20
C ALA A 169 -9.64 32.43 -14.15
N ARG A 170 -10.41 31.89 -13.20
CA ARG A 170 -10.96 32.62 -12.05
C ARG A 170 -9.88 33.07 -11.06
N LEU A 171 -8.87 32.23 -10.82
CA LEU A 171 -7.74 32.54 -9.94
C LEU A 171 -6.82 33.61 -10.56
N LYS A 172 -6.56 33.55 -11.88
CA LYS A 172 -5.77 34.56 -12.61
C LYS A 172 -6.38 35.96 -12.53
N SER A 173 -7.70 36.10 -12.64
CA SER A 173 -8.37 37.40 -12.45
C SER A 173 -8.36 37.92 -11.01
N GLN A 174 -7.95 37.08 -10.05
CA GLN A 174 -7.77 37.41 -8.63
C GLN A 174 -6.30 37.31 -8.19
N GLN A 175 -5.34 37.31 -9.12
CA GLN A 175 -3.89 37.22 -8.85
C GLN A 175 -3.47 36.00 -7.99
N GLY A 176 -4.27 34.92 -7.97
CA GLY A 176 -4.03 33.74 -7.15
C GLY A 176 -4.73 33.73 -5.80
N LYS A 177 -5.49 34.77 -5.43
CA LYS A 177 -6.14 34.88 -4.12
C LYS A 177 -7.03 33.67 -3.82
N GLY A 178 -6.71 32.96 -2.74
CA GLY A 178 -7.42 31.75 -2.32
C GLY A 178 -6.87 30.44 -2.89
N LEU A 179 -5.83 30.47 -3.73
CA LEU A 179 -5.06 29.28 -4.09
C LEU A 179 -4.05 28.95 -2.98
N ALA A 180 -4.15 27.74 -2.45
CA ALA A 180 -3.13 27.15 -1.60
C ALA A 180 -2.65 25.84 -2.25
N ILE A 181 -1.34 25.70 -2.41
CA ILE A 181 -0.66 24.50 -2.90
C ILE A 181 -0.05 23.83 -1.68
N LEU A 182 -0.35 22.54 -1.48
CA LEU A 182 0.25 21.73 -0.42
C LEU A 182 1.06 20.61 -1.07
N THR A 183 2.35 20.52 -0.73
CA THR A 183 3.24 19.45 -1.18
C THR A 183 3.95 18.80 0.01
N GLU A 184 4.52 17.62 -0.21
CA GLU A 184 5.62 17.09 0.60
C GLU A 184 6.90 17.93 0.38
N THR A 185 8.02 17.52 0.99
CA THR A 185 9.34 18.13 0.77
C THR A 185 9.72 18.09 -0.71
N VAL A 186 10.05 19.24 -1.31
CA VAL A 186 10.48 19.32 -2.72
C VAL A 186 11.97 19.66 -2.78
N THR A 187 12.79 18.73 -3.28
CA THR A 187 14.20 19.01 -3.63
C THR A 187 14.46 18.88 -5.15
N SER A 188 13.42 18.68 -5.96
CA SER A 188 13.55 18.60 -7.43
C SER A 188 13.67 20.01 -8.03
N PRO A 189 14.78 20.35 -8.72
CA PRO A 189 14.97 21.70 -9.27
C PRO A 189 13.94 22.07 -10.34
N THR A 190 13.43 21.10 -11.10
CA THR A 190 12.40 21.35 -12.11
C THR A 190 11.05 21.65 -11.49
N PHE A 191 10.68 20.90 -10.44
CA PHE A 191 9.38 21.08 -9.78
C PHE A 191 9.34 22.34 -8.92
N ASP A 192 10.44 22.70 -8.24
CA ASP A 192 10.56 24.02 -7.61
C ASP A 192 10.43 25.13 -8.66
N ALA A 193 11.18 25.08 -9.77
CA ALA A 193 11.10 26.10 -10.83
C ALA A 193 9.68 26.24 -11.42
N GLU A 194 8.93 25.14 -11.59
CA GLU A 194 7.52 25.18 -12.00
C GLU A 194 6.62 25.86 -10.95
N ILE A 195 6.79 25.57 -9.66
CA ILE A 195 6.05 26.22 -8.58
C ILE A 195 6.41 27.70 -8.47
N GLN A 196 7.70 28.07 -8.52
CA GLN A 196 8.13 29.47 -8.51
C GLN A 196 7.57 30.26 -9.71
N SER A 197 7.54 29.64 -10.89
CA SER A 197 6.92 30.22 -12.10
C SER A 197 5.42 30.48 -11.90
N LEU A 198 4.69 29.52 -11.29
CA LEU A 198 3.27 29.66 -10.97
C LEU A 198 3.02 30.75 -9.91
N LEU A 199 3.85 30.84 -8.86
CA LEU A 199 3.77 31.89 -7.83
C LEU A 199 4.11 33.28 -8.41
N ALA A 200 4.99 33.37 -9.41
CA ALA A 200 5.26 34.61 -10.12
C ALA A 200 4.08 35.08 -10.99
N GLU A 201 3.31 34.15 -11.59
CA GLU A 201 2.06 34.49 -12.30
C GLU A 201 0.91 34.81 -11.32
N LEU A 202 0.89 34.18 -10.14
CA LEU A 202 -0.17 34.24 -9.14
C LEU A 202 0.36 34.70 -7.76
N PRO A 203 0.72 35.98 -7.57
CA PRO A 203 1.42 36.46 -6.38
C PRO A 203 0.62 36.43 -5.06
N GLU A 204 -0.71 36.29 -5.10
CA GLU A 204 -1.54 36.04 -3.90
C GLU A 204 -1.73 34.54 -3.60
N ALA A 205 -1.23 33.62 -4.44
CA ALA A 205 -1.22 32.19 -4.15
C ALA A 205 -0.17 31.85 -3.07
N LYS A 206 -0.38 30.77 -2.35
CA LYS A 206 0.52 30.32 -1.28
C LYS A 206 0.96 28.88 -1.51
N TRP A 207 2.25 28.62 -1.36
CA TRP A 207 2.80 27.28 -1.30
C TRP A 207 3.13 26.93 0.15
N TYR A 208 2.68 25.76 0.57
CA TYR A 208 2.95 25.14 1.85
C TYR A 208 3.62 23.79 1.61
N CYS A 209 4.72 23.56 2.31
CA CYS A 209 5.37 22.26 2.41
C CYS A 209 4.94 21.62 3.74
N TYR A 210 4.53 20.35 3.71
CA TYR A 210 4.23 19.57 4.90
C TYR A 210 4.79 18.16 4.74
N GLU A 211 5.64 17.77 5.68
CA GLU A 211 6.28 16.46 5.74
C GLU A 211 6.15 15.95 7.18
N PRO A 212 5.54 14.77 7.43
CA PRO A 212 5.39 14.24 8.78
C PRO A 212 6.74 13.88 9.44
N PHE A 213 7.75 13.49 8.65
CA PHE A 213 9.11 13.19 9.11
C PHE A 213 10.11 14.20 8.52
N ASN A 214 9.95 15.47 8.92
CA ASN A 214 10.75 16.57 8.40
C ASN A 214 12.11 16.75 9.12
N ARG A 215 12.96 17.61 8.54
CA ARG A 215 14.28 17.98 9.08
C ARG A 215 14.35 19.41 9.65
N GLU A 216 13.21 20.01 9.99
CA GLU A 216 13.14 21.41 10.48
C GLU A 216 14.03 21.66 11.70
N VAL A 217 14.08 20.70 12.64
CA VAL A 217 14.93 20.77 13.83
C VAL A 217 16.43 20.75 13.46
N VAL A 218 16.81 19.99 12.43
CA VAL A 218 18.20 19.94 11.93
C VAL A 218 18.59 21.28 11.32
N PHE A 219 17.73 21.85 10.47
CA PHE A 219 17.98 23.16 9.86
C PHE A 219 17.99 24.30 10.89
N ALA A 220 17.07 24.28 11.86
CA ALA A 220 17.05 25.25 12.96
C ALA A 220 18.32 25.14 13.83
N GLY A 221 18.76 23.92 14.16
CA GLY A 221 20.01 23.67 14.88
C GLY A 221 21.24 24.18 14.11
N ALA A 222 21.33 23.89 12.81
CA ALA A 222 22.38 24.39 11.94
C ALA A 222 22.40 25.93 11.88
N LYS A 223 21.22 26.57 11.80
CA LYS A 223 21.07 28.03 11.82
C LYS A 223 21.51 28.65 13.14
N LEU A 224 21.21 28.01 14.28
CA LEU A 224 21.65 28.46 15.60
C LEU A 224 23.18 28.32 15.77
N ALA A 225 23.78 27.25 15.26
CA ALA A 225 25.22 26.99 15.39
C ALA A 225 26.09 27.79 14.39
N PHE A 226 25.62 27.96 13.15
CA PHE A 226 26.42 28.49 12.03
C PHE A 226 25.85 29.78 11.41
N GLY A 227 24.74 30.30 11.93
CA GLY A 227 24.06 31.51 11.42
C GLY A 227 23.22 31.33 10.16
N VAL A 228 23.30 30.15 9.52
CA VAL A 228 22.62 29.82 8.25
C VAL A 228 22.11 28.37 8.26
N GLU A 229 20.97 28.15 7.60
CA GLU A 229 20.40 26.81 7.42
C GLU A 229 21.29 25.98 6.48
N LYS A 230 21.64 24.77 6.90
CA LYS A 230 22.49 23.83 6.15
C LYS A 230 22.07 22.39 6.47
N GLU A 231 22.12 21.52 5.46
CA GLU A 231 22.02 20.07 5.62
C GLU A 231 23.41 19.50 5.98
N PRO A 232 23.57 18.80 7.13
CA PRO A 232 24.83 18.15 7.47
C PRO A 232 25.03 16.84 6.68
N LEU A 233 26.11 16.76 5.91
CA LEU A 233 26.53 15.54 5.21
C LEU A 233 27.62 14.81 5.99
N TYR A 234 27.25 13.75 6.70
CA TYR A 234 28.17 12.97 7.53
C TYR A 234 29.05 12.02 6.70
N ARG A 235 30.35 11.96 7.03
CA ARG A 235 31.34 11.11 6.36
C ARG A 235 31.86 10.04 7.32
N LEU A 236 31.06 9.00 7.49
CA LEU A 236 31.29 7.91 8.44
C LEU A 236 32.55 7.08 8.13
N ASP A 237 32.98 7.10 6.86
CA ASP A 237 34.22 6.50 6.38
C ASP A 237 35.50 7.13 6.99
N ASN A 238 35.36 8.32 7.61
CA ASN A 238 36.46 9.06 8.24
C ASN A 238 36.29 9.21 9.77
N ALA A 239 35.54 8.31 10.42
CA ALA A 239 35.25 8.38 11.85
C ALA A 239 35.63 7.08 12.60
N ASP A 240 36.54 7.17 13.58
CA ASP A 240 36.93 6.04 14.45
C ASP A 240 35.85 5.72 15.51
N VAL A 241 35.11 6.74 15.96
CA VAL A 241 34.10 6.65 17.02
C VAL A 241 32.90 7.50 16.64
N ILE A 242 31.71 6.92 16.71
CA ILE A 242 30.42 7.57 16.43
C ILE A 242 29.60 7.58 17.73
N VAL A 243 29.08 8.74 18.12
CA VAL A 243 28.19 8.90 19.28
C VAL A 243 26.82 9.33 18.79
N LEU A 244 25.79 8.58 19.16
CA LEU A 244 24.42 8.81 18.72
C LEU A 244 23.58 9.36 19.87
N LEU A 245 22.89 10.47 19.61
CA LEU A 245 21.99 11.15 20.53
C LEU A 245 20.65 11.30 19.84
N ASP A 246 19.74 10.36 20.10
CA ASP A 246 18.40 10.29 19.48
C ASP A 246 18.42 10.39 17.94
N SER A 247 19.38 9.68 17.32
CA SER A 247 19.62 9.70 15.88
C SER A 247 19.66 8.28 15.34
N ASP A 248 18.72 7.99 14.43
CA ASP A 248 18.70 6.80 13.61
C ASP A 248 19.10 7.19 12.17
N PHE A 249 20.15 6.58 11.64
CA PHE A 249 20.77 6.97 10.36
C PHE A 249 21.15 5.76 9.48
N LEU A 250 20.78 4.55 9.91
CA LEU A 250 21.13 3.26 9.28
C LEU A 250 19.96 2.64 8.51
#